data_AF-A0A7C2W453-F1
#
_entry.id   AF-A0A7C2W453-F1
#
_cell.length_a   1.000
_cell.length_b   1.000
_cell.length_c   1.000
_cell.angle_alpha   90.00
_cell.angle_beta   90.00
_cell.angle_gamma   90.00
#
_symmetry.space_group_name_H-M   'P 1'
#
loop_
_entity.id
_entity.type
_entity.pdbx_description
1 polymer ?
#
loop_
_entity_poly.entity_id
_entity_poly.type
_entity_poly.pdbx_seq_one_letter_code
_entity_poly.pdbx_strand_id
1 'polypeptide(L)'
;MQEESVKDNAAVFAKYLKANAGTQLVVARENVSEDEIAAWSAGKFAIALYGDEAAIKAVKVRNPFVLPMLKEDFDKVSVKPHTLFKSDDKAWTSVMPALAAELEVFNGGVEQAAKAAGAKTATEKFIAYKYDTAMAQLLGKVLPNGVGLVGFVLAALLGAVVSSLAAMLNAASTIFTMDIYKKYISPDAAQKTVVFLGRVCVVVFTGIAVALAPQLGNPKISNSIFTIIQ
;
A
#
# COMPACT_ATOMS: atom_id res chain seq x y z
N MET A 1 2.30 9.64 -8.25
CA MET A 1 2.99 8.91 -7.16
C MET A 1 2.81 9.59 -5.81
N GLN A 2 3.04 10.90 -5.67
CA GLN A 2 2.74 11.62 -4.40
C GLN A 2 1.24 11.87 -4.19
N GLU A 3 0.50 12.27 -5.23
CA GLU A 3 -0.96 12.43 -5.12
C GLU A 3 -1.67 11.13 -4.68
N GLU A 4 -1.12 9.97 -5.06
CA GLU A 4 -1.70 8.67 -4.72
C GLU A 4 -1.44 8.25 -3.27
N SER A 5 -0.45 8.84 -2.59
CA SER A 5 -0.18 8.56 -1.17
C SER A 5 -1.02 9.41 -0.21
N VAL A 6 -1.70 10.43 -0.72
CA VAL A 6 -2.55 11.35 0.04
C VAL A 6 -3.60 10.62 0.87
N LYS A 7 -4.32 9.66 0.26
CA LYS A 7 -5.38 8.90 0.94
C LYS A 7 -4.84 8.02 2.06
N ASP A 8 -3.70 7.38 1.82
CA ASP A 8 -3.05 6.49 2.79
C ASP A 8 -2.49 7.29 3.99
N ASN A 9 -2.07 8.54 3.75
CA ASN A 9 -1.46 9.40 4.75
C ASN A 9 -2.46 10.20 5.60
N ALA A 10 -3.68 10.46 5.13
CA ALA A 10 -4.65 11.33 5.81
C ALA A 10 -4.87 10.93 7.29
N ALA A 11 -5.06 9.63 7.55
CA ALA A 11 -5.24 9.12 8.91
C ALA A 11 -3.97 9.21 9.76
N VAL A 12 -2.79 9.01 9.17
CA VAL A 12 -1.51 9.06 9.88
C VAL A 12 -1.18 10.50 10.29
N PHE A 13 -1.39 11.46 9.40
CA PHE A 13 -1.17 12.87 9.68
C PHE A 13 -2.22 13.43 10.66
N ALA A 14 -3.46 12.93 10.65
CA ALA A 14 -4.46 13.24 11.67
C ALA A 14 -4.02 12.76 13.06
N LYS A 15 -3.49 11.53 13.16
CA LYS A 15 -2.89 11.03 14.40
C LYS A 15 -1.70 11.90 14.82
N TYR A 16 -0.84 12.29 13.88
CA TYR A 16 0.31 13.13 14.18
C TYR A 16 -0.11 14.49 14.74
N LEU A 17 -1.09 15.15 14.12
CA LEU A 17 -1.62 16.44 14.60
C LEU A 17 -2.20 16.32 16.03
N LYS A 18 -2.91 15.24 16.33
CA LYS A 18 -3.43 14.99 17.69
C LYS A 18 -2.33 14.66 18.70
N ALA A 19 -1.25 14.01 18.26
CA ALA A 19 -0.10 13.66 19.10
C ALA A 19 0.83 14.86 19.35
N ASN A 20 0.95 15.75 18.37
CA ASN A 20 1.78 16.95 18.39
C ASN A 20 0.93 18.18 18.04
N ALA A 21 0.10 18.62 18.98
CA ALA A 21 -0.78 19.78 18.77
C ALA A 21 -0.02 21.10 18.49
N GLY A 22 1.29 21.15 18.75
CA GLY A 22 2.16 22.30 18.49
C GLY A 22 2.84 22.32 17.13
N THR A 23 2.58 21.33 16.26
CA THR A 23 3.15 21.29 14.90
C THR A 23 2.74 22.53 14.10
N GLN A 24 3.69 23.11 13.36
CA GLN A 24 3.42 24.20 12.41
C GLN A 24 3.30 23.69 10.97
N LEU A 25 3.55 22.40 10.78
CA LEU A 25 3.66 21.76 9.47
C LEU A 25 2.43 20.95 9.11
N VAL A 26 1.55 20.63 10.06
CA VAL A 26 0.28 19.94 9.80
C VAL A 26 -0.85 20.74 10.43
N VAL A 27 -1.87 21.09 9.64
CA VAL A 27 -3.02 21.88 10.13
C VAL A 27 -4.33 21.24 9.69
N ALA A 28 -5.37 21.33 10.51
CA ALA A 28 -6.73 20.94 10.12
C ALA A 28 -7.51 22.16 9.62
N ARG A 29 -8.23 22.00 8.51
CA ARG A 29 -9.08 23.05 7.90
C ARG A 29 -10.39 22.43 7.45
N GLU A 30 -11.50 23.11 7.72
CA GLU A 30 -12.83 22.65 7.30
C GLU A 30 -13.18 23.19 5.92
N ASN A 31 -13.84 22.36 5.09
CA ASN A 31 -14.45 22.74 3.82
C ASN A 31 -13.53 23.54 2.89
N VAL A 32 -12.30 23.07 2.70
CA VAL A 32 -11.32 23.71 1.80
C VAL A 32 -11.80 23.64 0.35
N SER A 33 -11.87 24.78 -0.32
CA SER A 33 -12.31 24.87 -1.72
C SER A 33 -11.24 24.39 -2.71
N GLU A 34 -11.62 24.05 -3.95
CA GLU A 34 -10.65 23.58 -4.97
C GLU A 34 -9.55 24.62 -5.27
N ASP A 35 -9.90 25.91 -5.28
CA ASP A 35 -8.95 27.00 -5.49
C ASP A 35 -7.93 27.11 -4.34
N GLU A 36 -8.38 26.94 -3.10
CA GLU A 36 -7.50 26.92 -1.93
C GLU A 36 -6.56 25.71 -1.93
N ILE A 37 -7.03 24.55 -2.41
CA ILE A 37 -6.20 23.36 -2.57
C ILE A 37 -5.12 23.59 -3.63
N ALA A 38 -5.48 24.18 -4.76
CA ALA A 38 -4.54 24.48 -5.83
C ALA A 38 -3.48 25.50 -5.40
N ALA A 39 -3.85 26.50 -4.58
CA ALA A 39 -2.96 27.53 -4.08
C ALA A 39 -2.12 27.11 -2.84
N TRP A 40 -2.35 25.93 -2.29
CA TRP A 40 -1.74 25.53 -1.03
C TRP A 40 -0.21 25.35 -1.12
N SER A 41 0.51 25.92 -0.15
CA SER A 41 1.97 25.96 -0.13
C SER A 41 2.61 24.58 0.05
N ALA A 42 3.59 24.25 -0.79
CA ALA A 42 4.39 23.05 -0.62
C ALA A 42 5.13 23.05 0.73
N GLY A 43 5.22 21.88 1.37
CA GLY A 43 5.95 21.69 2.63
C GLY A 43 5.12 21.86 3.91
N LYS A 44 3.84 22.27 3.80
CA LYS A 44 2.87 22.26 4.92
C LYS A 44 1.69 21.38 4.54
N PHE A 45 1.28 20.48 5.42
CA PHE A 45 0.12 19.62 5.23
C PHE A 45 -1.16 20.26 5.75
N ALA A 46 -2.23 20.19 4.96
CA ALA A 46 -3.58 20.51 5.38
C ALA A 46 -4.42 19.23 5.42
N ILE A 47 -5.00 18.92 6.58
CA ILE A 47 -6.07 17.93 6.70
C ILE A 47 -7.36 18.66 6.38
N ALA A 48 -7.87 18.45 5.17
CA ALA A 48 -9.11 19.06 4.70
C ALA A 48 -10.30 18.22 5.17
N LEU A 49 -11.07 18.75 6.12
CA LEU A 49 -12.19 18.10 6.75
C LEU A 49 -13.49 18.42 6.01
N TYR A 50 -14.18 17.37 5.58
CA TYR A 50 -15.46 17.46 4.88
C TYR A 50 -16.57 16.76 5.67
N GLY A 51 -17.81 17.23 5.51
CA GLY A 51 -18.97 16.66 6.19
C GLY A 51 -19.45 15.32 5.61
N ASP A 52 -19.24 15.07 4.31
CA ASP A 52 -19.66 13.85 3.63
C ASP A 52 -18.68 13.41 2.54
N GLU A 53 -18.84 12.16 2.06
CA GLU A 53 -18.01 11.62 0.97
C GLU A 53 -18.28 12.30 -0.38
N ALA A 54 -19.47 12.87 -0.57
CA ALA A 54 -19.85 13.51 -1.81
C ALA A 54 -19.04 14.79 -2.03
N ALA A 55 -18.82 15.57 -0.98
CA ALA A 55 -17.98 16.75 -0.95
C ALA A 55 -16.51 16.39 -1.23
N ILE A 56 -16.00 15.30 -0.66
CA ILE A 56 -14.64 14.81 -0.97
C ILE A 56 -14.51 14.44 -2.45
N LYS A 57 -15.51 13.76 -3.03
CA LYS A 57 -15.50 13.36 -4.45
C LYS A 57 -15.69 14.54 -5.40
N ALA A 58 -16.41 15.58 -4.96
CA ALA A 58 -16.64 16.80 -5.72
C ALA A 58 -15.35 17.62 -5.89
N VAL A 59 -14.44 17.57 -4.91
CA VAL A 59 -13.19 18.33 -4.93
C VAL A 59 -12.06 17.51 -5.55
N LYS A 60 -11.47 18.00 -6.64
CA LYS A 60 -10.29 17.37 -7.24
C LYS A 60 -9.04 17.72 -6.45
N VAL A 61 -8.68 16.86 -5.51
CA VAL A 61 -7.42 17.00 -4.78
C VAL A 61 -6.24 16.65 -5.69
N ARG A 62 -5.66 17.67 -6.31
CA ARG A 62 -4.44 17.58 -7.14
C ARG A 62 -3.20 18.13 -6.42
N ASN A 63 -3.29 18.36 -5.12
CA ASN A 63 -2.19 18.84 -4.30
C ASN A 63 -1.79 17.74 -3.28
N PRO A 64 -0.54 17.23 -3.32
CA PRO A 64 -0.10 16.16 -2.43
C PRO A 64 -0.01 16.56 -0.96
N PHE A 65 -0.06 17.86 -0.66
CA PHE A 65 -0.01 18.40 0.69
C PHE A 65 -1.41 18.61 1.30
N VAL A 66 -2.48 18.41 0.53
CA VAL A 66 -3.84 18.47 1.05
C VAL A 66 -4.41 17.06 1.19
N LEU A 67 -4.76 16.70 2.42
CA LEU A 67 -5.20 15.37 2.81
C LEU A 67 -6.71 15.42 3.13
N PRO A 68 -7.59 15.08 2.17
CA PRO A 68 -9.03 15.07 2.41
C PRO A 68 -9.40 13.94 3.38
N MET A 69 -10.27 14.25 4.34
CA MET A 69 -10.76 13.31 5.35
C MET A 69 -12.17 13.71 5.79
N LEU A 70 -12.99 12.73 6.18
CA LEU A 70 -14.27 13.01 6.81
C LEU A 70 -14.06 13.58 8.21
N LYS A 71 -14.83 14.60 8.58
CA LYS A 71 -14.76 15.20 9.92
C LYS A 71 -15.02 14.15 11.01
N GLU A 72 -15.97 13.26 10.80
CA GLU A 72 -16.23 12.17 11.74
C GLU A 72 -15.03 11.23 11.93
N ASP A 73 -14.33 10.90 10.84
CA ASP A 73 -13.18 10.02 10.90
C ASP A 73 -12.04 10.70 11.65
N PHE A 74 -11.83 12.00 11.39
CA PHE A 74 -10.87 12.82 12.12
C PHE A 74 -11.17 12.85 13.61
N ASP A 75 -12.42 13.03 14.01
CA ASP A 75 -12.82 13.07 15.42
C ASP A 75 -12.60 11.72 16.11
N LYS A 76 -12.90 10.61 15.41
CA LYS A 76 -12.68 9.23 15.89
C LYS A 76 -11.20 8.84 15.97
N VAL A 77 -10.28 9.57 15.32
CA VAL A 77 -8.84 9.27 15.39
C VAL A 77 -8.35 9.37 16.84
N SER A 78 -7.82 8.27 17.36
CA SER A 78 -7.12 8.21 18.64
C SER A 78 -5.66 7.81 18.43
N VAL A 79 -4.75 8.41 19.20
CA VAL A 79 -3.31 8.08 19.17
C VAL A 79 -2.99 7.20 20.37
N LYS A 80 -2.26 6.09 20.13
CA LYS A 80 -1.77 5.26 21.24
C LYS A 80 -0.65 5.97 22.00
N PRO A 81 -0.49 5.73 23.31
CA PRO A 81 0.67 6.24 24.04
C PRO A 81 1.97 5.80 23.37
N HIS A 82 2.97 6.68 23.37
CA HIS A 82 4.29 6.41 22.81
C HIS A 82 4.31 6.00 21.33
N THR A 83 3.49 6.67 20.50
CA THR A 83 3.45 6.44 19.06
C THR A 83 4.55 7.23 18.33
N LEU A 84 5.34 6.53 17.54
CA LEU A 84 6.36 7.05 16.64
C LEU A 84 5.78 7.16 15.23
N PHE A 85 6.14 8.22 14.52
CA PHE A 85 5.72 8.45 13.14
C PHE A 85 6.94 8.32 12.24
N LYS A 86 7.00 7.24 11.46
CA LYS A 86 8.17 6.91 10.64
C LYS A 86 7.74 6.56 9.20
N SER A 87 8.68 6.58 8.28
CA SER A 87 8.52 6.07 6.92
C SER A 87 9.66 5.07 6.68
N ASP A 88 9.36 3.97 5.99
CA ASP A 88 10.38 2.98 5.61
C ASP A 88 11.27 3.52 4.48
N ASP A 89 10.69 4.29 3.57
CA ASP A 89 11.45 5.08 2.60
C ASP A 89 12.11 6.26 3.32
N LYS A 90 13.38 6.56 3.02
CA LYS A 90 14.10 7.74 3.53
C LYS A 90 14.13 8.91 2.55
N ALA A 91 13.79 8.68 1.27
CA ALA A 91 13.81 9.70 0.23
C ALA A 91 12.86 10.87 0.51
N TRP A 92 11.81 10.64 1.31
CA TRP A 92 10.88 11.69 1.73
C TRP A 92 11.56 12.82 2.51
N THR A 93 12.68 12.56 3.19
CA THR A 93 13.38 13.58 3.99
C THR A 93 13.96 14.68 3.10
N SER A 94 14.36 14.35 1.88
CA SER A 94 14.81 15.33 0.88
C SER A 94 13.66 16.16 0.31
N VAL A 95 12.44 15.60 0.27
CA VAL A 95 11.24 16.28 -0.23
C VAL A 95 10.62 17.17 0.85
N MET A 96 10.72 16.76 2.12
CA MET A 96 10.08 17.40 3.26
C MET A 96 11.06 17.57 4.43
N PRO A 97 12.14 18.36 4.26
CA PRO A 97 13.21 18.47 5.25
C PRO A 97 12.73 19.09 6.57
N ALA A 98 11.81 20.05 6.52
CA ALA A 98 11.25 20.67 7.72
C ALA A 98 10.44 19.67 8.57
N LEU A 99 9.62 18.84 7.92
CA LEU A 99 8.84 17.81 8.61
C LEU A 99 9.74 16.69 9.14
N ALA A 100 10.81 16.36 8.41
CA ALA A 100 11.81 15.40 8.86
C ALA A 100 12.50 15.86 10.15
N ALA A 101 12.93 17.11 10.22
CA ALA A 101 13.53 17.68 11.42
C ALA A 101 12.53 17.69 12.60
N GLU A 102 11.28 18.09 12.37
CA GLU A 102 10.25 18.11 13.42
C GLU A 102 9.93 16.70 13.95
N LEU A 103 9.82 15.73 13.04
CA LEU A 103 9.57 14.33 13.39
C LEU A 103 10.74 13.67 14.11
N GLU A 104 11.98 14.02 13.79
CA GLU A 104 13.17 13.53 14.49
C GLU A 104 13.16 13.97 15.96
N VAL A 105 12.89 15.25 16.21
CA VAL A 105 12.79 15.79 17.58
C VAL A 105 11.61 15.15 18.32
N PHE A 106 10.43 15.09 17.70
CA PHE A 106 9.24 14.50 18.31
C PHE A 106 9.45 13.03 18.67
N ASN A 107 9.89 12.21 17.70
CA ASN A 107 10.10 10.79 17.90
C ASN A 107 11.21 10.53 18.93
N GLY A 108 12.29 11.32 18.94
CA GLY A 108 13.35 11.20 19.94
C GLY A 108 12.83 11.42 21.37
N GLY A 109 11.97 12.43 21.57
CA GLY A 109 11.31 12.65 22.87
C GLY A 109 10.37 11.50 23.27
N VAL A 110 9.60 10.98 22.32
CA VAL A 110 8.69 9.85 22.55
C VAL A 110 9.46 8.57 22.90
N GLU A 111 10.57 8.29 22.21
CA GLU A 111 11.42 7.12 22.49
C GLU A 111 12.05 7.20 23.89
N GLN A 112 12.53 8.39 24.28
CA GLN A 112 13.07 8.60 25.63
C GLN A 112 11.98 8.44 26.70
N ALA A 113 10.80 9.00 26.50
CA ALA A 113 9.67 8.85 27.42
C ALA A 113 9.22 7.40 27.54
N ALA A 114 9.16 6.65 26.42
CA ALA A 114 8.82 5.24 26.42
C ALA A 114 9.85 4.41 27.18
N LYS A 115 11.14 4.68 26.96
CA LYS A 115 12.24 4.01 27.66
C LYS A 115 12.22 4.29 29.17
N ALA A 116 11.96 5.53 29.57
CA ALA A 116 11.84 5.92 30.97
C ALA A 116 10.64 5.25 31.66
N ALA A 117 9.54 5.04 30.93
CA ALA A 117 8.35 4.37 31.42
C ALA A 117 8.39 2.82 31.33
N GLY A 118 9.46 2.24 30.75
CA GLY A 118 9.51 0.80 30.45
C GLY A 118 8.43 0.33 29.46
N ALA A 119 7.86 1.25 28.67
CA ALA A 119 6.75 1.00 27.77
C ALA A 119 7.23 0.64 26.35
N LYS A 120 6.41 -0.11 25.62
CA LYS A 120 6.64 -0.41 24.20
C LYS A 120 6.17 0.76 23.33
N THR A 121 6.93 1.10 22.30
CA THR A 121 6.53 2.09 21.30
C THR A 121 5.61 1.48 20.26
N ALA A 122 4.62 2.25 19.81
CA ALA A 122 3.85 1.94 18.62
C ALA A 122 4.44 2.71 17.43
N THR A 123 4.35 2.19 16.21
CA THR A 123 4.82 2.90 15.01
C THR A 123 3.66 3.08 14.04
N GLU A 124 3.38 4.32 13.68
CA GLU A 124 2.51 4.68 12.57
C GLU A 124 3.40 5.01 11.36
N LYS A 125 3.11 4.36 10.24
CA LYS A 125 3.90 4.50 9.02
C LYS A 125 3.19 5.40 8.02
N PHE A 126 3.88 6.39 7.49
CA PHE A 126 3.42 7.19 6.35
C PHE A 126 4.29 6.92 5.12
N ILE A 127 3.78 7.27 3.94
CA ILE A 127 4.41 6.95 2.66
C ILE A 127 4.48 8.22 1.81
N ALA A 128 5.67 8.66 1.40
CA ALA A 128 5.77 9.84 0.53
C ALA A 128 5.38 9.54 -0.92
N TYR A 129 5.78 8.38 -1.45
CA TYR A 129 5.53 7.96 -2.82
C TYR A 129 4.93 6.57 -2.86
N LYS A 130 3.81 6.42 -3.59
CA LYS A 130 3.23 5.11 -3.87
C LYS A 130 3.86 4.49 -5.11
N TYR A 131 5.03 3.86 -4.95
CA TYR A 131 5.83 3.34 -6.04
C TYR A 131 5.12 2.28 -6.89
N ASP A 132 4.21 1.49 -6.30
CA ASP A 132 3.44 0.46 -7.03
C ASP A 132 2.57 1.03 -8.16
N THR A 133 2.22 2.32 -8.07
CA THR A 133 1.44 3.02 -9.12
C THR A 133 2.29 3.54 -10.27
N ALA A 134 3.62 3.55 -10.13
CA ALA A 134 4.54 4.18 -11.09
C ALA A 134 4.38 3.62 -12.50
N MET A 135 4.37 2.29 -12.65
CA MET A 135 4.26 1.64 -13.95
C MET A 135 2.94 1.99 -14.64
N ALA A 136 1.82 1.90 -13.92
CA ALA A 136 0.51 2.26 -14.46
C ALA A 136 0.45 3.75 -14.87
N GLN A 137 1.05 4.63 -14.08
CA GLN A 137 1.09 6.06 -14.40
C GLN A 137 1.97 6.37 -15.62
N LEU A 138 3.11 5.68 -15.78
CA LEU A 138 3.95 5.83 -16.97
C LEU A 138 3.21 5.36 -18.22
N LEU A 139 2.55 4.19 -18.17
CA LEU A 139 1.78 3.68 -19.30
C LEU A 139 0.64 4.63 -19.70
N GLY A 140 -0.06 5.24 -18.74
CA GLY A 140 -1.19 6.13 -19.03
C GLY A 140 -0.81 7.56 -19.41
N LYS A 141 0.31 8.08 -18.90
CA LYS A 141 0.71 9.49 -19.11
C LYS A 141 1.80 9.69 -20.16
N VAL A 142 2.64 8.69 -20.41
CA VAL A 142 3.82 8.82 -21.29
C VAL A 142 3.61 8.18 -22.65
N LEU A 143 2.89 7.06 -22.73
CA LEU A 143 2.62 6.43 -24.02
C LEU A 143 1.59 7.24 -24.82
N PRO A 144 1.73 7.30 -26.16
CA PRO A 144 0.76 7.97 -27.01
C PRO A 144 -0.62 7.31 -26.87
N ASN A 145 -1.59 8.11 -26.45
CA ASN A 145 -2.98 7.69 -26.31
C ASN A 145 -3.65 7.65 -27.70
N GLY A 146 -4.48 6.64 -27.96
CA GLY A 146 -5.26 6.52 -29.20
C GLY A 146 -4.61 5.71 -30.34
N VAL A 147 -3.37 5.24 -30.18
CA VAL A 147 -2.67 4.40 -31.19
C VAL A 147 -2.64 2.91 -30.83
N GLY A 148 -3.37 2.50 -29.79
CA GLY A 148 -3.43 1.10 -29.33
C GLY A 148 -2.18 0.58 -28.58
N LEU A 149 -1.11 1.36 -28.49
CA LEU A 149 0.16 0.95 -27.88
C LEU A 149 0.02 0.64 -26.38
N VAL A 150 -0.82 1.40 -25.66
CA VAL A 150 -1.15 1.11 -24.25
C VAL A 150 -1.78 -0.29 -24.13
N GLY A 151 -2.73 -0.61 -25.00
CA GLY A 151 -3.38 -1.93 -25.04
C GLY A 151 -2.40 -3.05 -25.38
N PHE A 152 -1.47 -2.81 -26.32
CA PHE A 152 -0.40 -3.75 -26.66
C PHE A 152 0.50 -4.05 -25.46
N VAL A 153 0.97 -3.04 -24.74
CA VAL A 153 1.84 -3.22 -23.57
C VAL A 153 1.08 -3.92 -22.44
N LEU A 154 -0.18 -3.55 -22.18
CA LEU A 154 -1.01 -4.25 -21.19
C LEU A 154 -1.21 -5.73 -21.55
N ALA A 155 -1.44 -6.05 -22.82
CA ALA A 155 -1.55 -7.43 -23.28
C ALA A 155 -0.24 -8.20 -23.10
N ALA A 156 0.91 -7.58 -23.39
CA ALA A 156 2.22 -8.19 -23.18
C ALA A 156 2.50 -8.47 -21.69
N LEU A 157 2.15 -7.55 -20.80
CA LEU A 157 2.28 -7.72 -19.35
C LEU A 157 1.38 -8.86 -18.84
N LEU A 158 0.12 -8.90 -19.28
CA LEU A 158 -0.79 -10.00 -18.94
C LEU A 158 -0.24 -11.33 -19.44
N GLY A 159 0.27 -11.37 -20.68
CA GLY A 159 0.90 -12.56 -21.26
C GLY A 159 2.11 -13.03 -20.44
N ALA A 160 2.97 -12.11 -20.01
CA ALA A 160 4.12 -12.41 -19.15
C ALA A 160 3.69 -13.01 -17.81
N VAL A 161 2.71 -12.40 -17.14
CA VAL A 161 2.19 -12.90 -15.85
C VAL A 161 1.56 -14.28 -16.01
N VAL A 162 0.71 -14.49 -17.02
CA VAL A 162 0.07 -15.78 -17.28
C VAL A 162 1.11 -16.86 -17.60
N SER A 163 2.16 -16.53 -18.35
CA SER A 163 3.26 -17.45 -18.65
C SER A 163 3.99 -17.89 -17.37
N SER A 164 4.35 -16.96 -16.50
CA SER A 164 5.00 -17.28 -15.22
C SER A 164 4.10 -18.11 -14.31
N LEU A 165 2.81 -17.78 -14.21
CA LEU A 165 1.85 -18.55 -13.42
C LEU A 165 1.68 -19.98 -13.97
N ALA A 166 1.59 -20.13 -15.29
CA ALA A 166 1.49 -21.44 -15.94
C ALA A 166 2.73 -22.30 -15.64
N ALA A 167 3.93 -21.72 -15.69
CA ALA A 167 5.17 -22.41 -15.36
C ALA A 167 5.19 -22.86 -13.88
N MET A 168 4.83 -21.98 -12.95
CA MET A 168 4.78 -22.30 -11.51
C MET A 168 3.75 -23.40 -11.20
N LEU A 169 2.54 -23.31 -11.76
CA LEU A 169 1.49 -24.31 -11.58
C LEU A 169 1.88 -25.67 -12.17
N ASN A 170 2.53 -25.68 -13.34
CA ASN A 170 3.03 -26.90 -13.96
C ASN A 170 4.15 -27.56 -13.15
N ALA A 171 5.07 -26.76 -12.61
CA ALA A 171 6.11 -27.24 -11.71
C ALA A 171 5.50 -27.85 -10.42
N ALA A 172 4.57 -27.15 -9.77
CA ALA A 172 3.89 -27.64 -8.57
C ALA A 172 3.10 -28.93 -8.83
N SER A 173 2.40 -29.02 -9.97
CA SER A 173 1.72 -30.23 -10.42
C SER A 173 2.69 -31.40 -10.63
N THR A 174 3.86 -31.14 -11.22
CA THR A 174 4.86 -32.18 -11.46
C THR A 174 5.45 -32.69 -10.15
N ILE A 175 5.79 -31.79 -9.23
CA ILE A 175 6.25 -32.15 -7.88
C ILE A 175 5.21 -33.03 -7.19
N PHE A 176 3.93 -32.62 -7.20
CA PHE A 176 2.87 -33.42 -6.58
C PHE A 176 2.71 -34.80 -7.25
N THR A 177 2.64 -34.85 -8.57
CA THR A 177 2.36 -36.10 -9.28
C THR A 177 3.53 -37.08 -9.26
N MET A 178 4.77 -36.61 -9.40
CA MET A 178 5.95 -37.45 -9.47
C MET A 178 6.54 -37.72 -8.08
N ASP A 179 6.75 -36.67 -7.29
CA ASP A 179 7.49 -36.78 -6.02
C ASP A 179 6.61 -37.21 -4.85
N ILE A 180 5.29 -36.99 -4.94
CA ILE A 180 4.33 -37.42 -3.91
C ILE A 180 3.53 -38.63 -4.39
N TYR A 181 2.74 -38.46 -5.44
CA TYR A 181 1.78 -39.49 -5.85
C TYR A 181 2.48 -40.74 -6.38
N LYS A 182 3.35 -40.61 -7.38
CA LYS A 182 4.06 -41.77 -7.93
C LYS A 182 5.06 -42.35 -6.93
N LYS A 183 5.79 -41.51 -6.19
CA LYS A 183 6.80 -42.00 -5.23
C LYS A 183 6.22 -42.72 -4.00
N TYR A 184 5.13 -42.22 -3.42
CA TYR A 184 4.64 -42.71 -2.13
C TYR A 184 3.22 -43.30 -2.14
N ILE A 185 2.37 -42.93 -3.10
CA ILE A 185 0.95 -43.36 -3.12
C ILE A 185 0.74 -44.53 -4.08
N SER A 186 1.25 -44.43 -5.31
CA SER A 186 1.09 -45.46 -6.34
C SER A 186 2.31 -45.49 -7.28
N PRO A 187 3.36 -46.26 -6.94
CA PRO A 187 4.58 -46.42 -7.75
C PRO A 187 4.33 -46.89 -9.18
N ASP A 188 3.37 -47.79 -9.36
CA ASP A 188 3.04 -48.42 -10.64
C ASP A 188 1.95 -47.66 -11.42
N ALA A 189 1.65 -46.42 -11.04
CA ALA A 189 0.63 -45.62 -11.70
C ALA A 189 0.95 -45.42 -13.19
N ALA A 190 -0.03 -45.76 -14.04
CA ALA A 190 0.07 -45.56 -15.49
C ALA A 190 0.26 -44.08 -15.85
N GLN A 191 1.07 -43.80 -16.88
CA GLN A 191 1.41 -42.44 -17.30
C GLN A 191 0.17 -41.58 -17.60
N LYS A 192 -0.88 -42.18 -18.18
CA LYS A 192 -2.15 -41.49 -18.46
C LYS A 192 -2.83 -40.98 -17.17
N THR A 193 -2.79 -41.77 -16.10
CA THR A 193 -3.34 -41.40 -14.79
C THR A 193 -2.53 -40.27 -14.14
N VAL A 194 -1.20 -40.34 -14.25
CA VAL A 194 -0.29 -39.30 -13.72
C VAL A 194 -0.54 -37.95 -14.42
N VAL A 195 -0.65 -37.95 -15.75
CA VAL A 195 -0.95 -36.73 -16.53
C VAL A 195 -2.34 -36.17 -16.21
N PHE A 196 -3.35 -37.04 -16.09
CA PHE A 196 -4.69 -36.62 -15.72
C PHE A 196 -4.72 -35.98 -14.33
N LEU A 197 -4.08 -36.64 -13.35
CA LEU A 197 -3.96 -36.12 -11.99
C LEU A 197 -3.25 -34.77 -11.98
N GLY A 198 -2.18 -34.60 -12.77
CA GLY A 198 -1.50 -33.31 -12.87
C GLY A 198 -2.39 -32.18 -13.37
N ARG A 199 -3.21 -32.43 -14.39
CA ARG A 199 -4.19 -31.44 -14.88
C ARG A 199 -5.21 -31.07 -13.80
N VAL A 200 -5.68 -32.05 -13.02
CA VAL A 200 -6.58 -31.81 -11.89
C VAL A 200 -5.89 -30.97 -10.80
N CYS A 201 -4.63 -31.28 -10.47
CA CYS A 201 -3.85 -30.52 -9.50
C CYS A 201 -3.71 -29.05 -9.91
N VAL A 202 -3.44 -28.76 -11.19
CA VAL A 202 -3.37 -27.38 -11.69
C VAL A 202 -4.68 -26.63 -11.42
N VAL A 203 -5.84 -27.25 -11.71
CA VAL A 203 -7.15 -26.64 -11.47
C VAL A 203 -7.38 -26.39 -9.97
N VAL A 204 -7.05 -27.37 -9.13
CA VAL A 204 -7.20 -27.26 -7.66
C VAL A 204 -6.29 -26.17 -7.10
N PHE A 205 -5.01 -26.16 -7.45
CA PHE A 205 -4.06 -25.13 -7.00
C PHE A 205 -4.46 -23.73 -7.48
N THR A 206 -4.96 -23.61 -8.70
CA THR A 206 -5.52 -22.34 -9.20
C THR A 206 -6.70 -21.89 -8.37
N GLY A 207 -7.64 -22.78 -8.04
CA GLY A 207 -8.79 -22.47 -7.18
C GLY A 207 -8.37 -21.99 -5.79
N ILE A 208 -7.39 -22.65 -5.18
CA ILE A 208 -6.82 -22.23 -3.89
C ILE A 208 -6.16 -20.85 -4.00
N ALA A 209 -5.36 -20.63 -5.05
CA ALA A 209 -4.68 -19.35 -5.28
C ALA A 209 -5.68 -18.20 -5.44
N VAL A 210 -6.75 -18.39 -6.22
CA VAL A 210 -7.82 -17.39 -6.40
C VAL A 210 -8.55 -17.08 -5.09
N ALA A 211 -8.79 -18.09 -4.24
CA ALA A 211 -9.42 -17.89 -2.94
C ALA A 211 -8.52 -17.14 -1.93
N LEU A 212 -7.20 -17.33 -2.01
CA LEU A 212 -6.22 -16.68 -1.13
C LEU A 212 -5.80 -15.28 -1.61
N ALA A 213 -5.79 -15.03 -2.92
CA ALA A 213 -5.39 -13.76 -3.51
C ALA A 213 -6.01 -12.50 -2.84
N PRO A 214 -7.33 -12.41 -2.60
CA PRO A 214 -7.90 -11.23 -1.94
C PRO A 214 -7.46 -11.09 -0.48
N GLN A 215 -7.11 -12.18 0.21
CA GLN A 215 -6.68 -12.15 1.60
C GLN A 215 -5.26 -11.57 1.75
N LEU A 216 -4.43 -11.67 0.70
CA LEU A 216 -3.10 -11.05 0.66
C LEU A 216 -3.16 -9.52 0.62
N GLY A 217 -4.29 -8.93 0.22
CA GLY A 217 -4.53 -7.48 0.30
C GLY A 217 -4.88 -7.01 1.72
N ASN A 218 -5.16 -7.91 2.66
CA ASN A 218 -5.47 -7.55 4.04
C ASN A 218 -4.17 -7.14 4.76
N PRO A 219 -4.07 -5.91 5.31
CA PRO A 219 -2.86 -5.42 5.99
C PRO A 219 -2.38 -6.31 7.14
N LYS A 220 -3.26 -7.12 7.75
CA LYS A 220 -2.89 -8.07 8.82
C LYS A 220 -2.08 -9.27 8.31
N ILE A 221 -2.27 -9.68 7.05
CA ILE A 221 -1.63 -10.86 6.45
C ILE A 221 -0.47 -10.40 5.53
N SER A 222 -0.72 -9.37 4.73
CA SER A 222 0.22 -8.81 3.74
C SER A 222 1.56 -8.41 4.37
N ASN A 223 1.51 -7.65 5.47
CA ASN A 223 2.72 -7.18 6.16
C ASN A 223 3.60 -8.33 6.68
N SER A 224 3.03 -9.49 7.00
CA SER A 224 3.84 -10.64 7.46
C SER A 224 4.55 -11.35 6.31
N ILE A 225 3.89 -11.57 5.17
CA ILE A 225 4.45 -12.42 4.11
C ILE A 225 5.52 -11.67 3.31
N PHE A 226 5.26 -10.40 2.97
CA PHE A 226 6.26 -9.58 2.25
C PHE A 226 7.47 -9.22 3.12
N THR A 227 7.32 -9.16 4.45
CA THR A 227 8.45 -9.01 5.38
C THR A 227 9.29 -10.28 5.50
N ILE A 228 8.73 -11.47 5.22
CA ILE A 228 9.45 -12.75 5.31
C ILE A 228 10.22 -13.08 4.02
N ILE A 229 9.75 -12.59 2.87
CA ILE A 229 10.31 -12.92 1.55
C ILE A 229 11.35 -11.89 1.07
N GLN A 230 11.39 -10.69 1.66
CA GLN A 230 12.46 -9.69 1.44
C GLN A 230 13.66 -9.94 2.36
#